data_AF-A0A4Y9PGP1-F1
#
_entry.id   AF-A0A4Y9PGP1-F1
#
_cell.length_a   1.000
_cell.length_b   1.000
_cell.length_c   1.000
_cell.angle_alpha   90.00
_cell.angle_beta   90.00
_cell.angle_gamma   90.00
#
_symmetry.space_group_name_H-M   'P 1'
#
loop_
_entity.id
_entity.type
_entity.pdbx_description
1 polymer ?
#
loop_
_entity_poly.entity_id
_entity_poly.type
_entity_poly.pdbx_seq_one_letter_code
_entity_poly.pdbx_strand_id
1 'polypeptide(L)' 'MAKLSFLAGFGAGYVLGAKAGHGRYEQIRRTWERAKDDPRLQSLAGVAQAKADDALSSLRTHMGSEPPPR' A
#
# COMPACT_ATOMS: atom_id res chain seq x y z
N MET A 1 -11.21 -11.22 16.51
CA MET A 1 -11.73 -11.82 15.25
C MET A 1 -11.67 -10.86 14.05
N ALA A 2 -12.22 -9.65 14.10
CA ALA A 2 -12.26 -8.72 12.95
C ALA A 2 -10.88 -8.36 12.33
N LYS A 3 -9.83 -8.22 13.16
CA LYS A 3 -8.46 -7.94 12.70
C LYS A 3 -7.89 -9.06 11.81
N LEU A 4 -8.17 -10.32 12.14
CA LEU A 4 -7.72 -11.49 11.36
C LEU A 4 -8.48 -11.58 10.03
N SER A 5 -9.79 -11.35 10.04
CA SER A 5 -10.61 -11.32 8.82
C SER A 5 -10.22 -10.18 7.88
N PHE A 6 -9.86 -9.01 8.43
CA PHE A 6 -9.36 -7.88 7.63
C PHE A 6 -8.02 -8.20 6.96
N LEU A 7 -7.07 -8.76 7.71
CA LEU A 7 -5.78 -9.18 7.14
C LEU A 7 -5.94 -10.29 6.09
N ALA A 8 -6.83 -11.25 6.33
CA ALA A 8 -7.14 -12.30 5.38
C ALA A 8 -7.79 -11.75 4.10
N GLY A 9 -8.75 -10.83 4.23
CA GLY A 9 -9.40 -10.17 3.10
C GLY A 9 -8.43 -9.28 2.30
N PHE A 10 -7.58 -8.51 2.99
CA PHE A 10 -6.54 -7.69 2.37
C PHE A 10 -5.52 -8.55 1.63
N GLY A 11 -5.02 -9.62 2.27
CA GLY A 11 -4.08 -10.56 1.66
C GLY A 11 -4.66 -11.28 0.44
N ALA A 12 -5.89 -11.78 0.56
CA ALA A 12 -6.59 -12.43 -0.55
C ALA A 12 -6.81 -11.46 -1.73
N GLY A 13 -7.22 -10.22 -1.44
CA GLY A 13 -7.39 -9.16 -2.44
C GLY A 13 -6.07 -8.78 -3.13
N TYR A 14 -4.99 -8.65 -2.36
CA TYR A 14 -3.67 -8.32 -2.90
C TYR A 14 -3.15 -9.41 -3.85
N VAL A 15 -3.28 -10.68 -3.47
CA VAL A 15 -2.82 -11.81 -4.31
C VAL A 15 -3.67 -11.94 -5.58
N LEU A 16 -5.00 -11.82 -5.49
CA LEU A 16 -5.86 -11.86 -6.68
C LEU A 16 -5.60 -10.67 -7.61
N GLY A 17 -5.44 -9.46 -7.06
CA GLY A 17 -5.11 -8.26 -7.84
C GLY A 17 -3.74 -8.35 -8.52
N ALA A 18 -2.71 -8.80 -7.79
CA ALA A 18 -1.37 -9.01 -8.34
C ALA A 18 -1.35 -10.12 -9.40
N LYS A 19 -2.07 -11.22 -9.18
CA LYS A 19 -2.14 -12.35 -10.12
C LYS A 19 -2.92 -12.00 -11.41
N ALA A 20 -3.96 -11.17 -11.32
CA ALA A 20 -4.76 -10.75 -12.48
C ALA A 20 -3.96 -9.91 -13.51
N GLY A 21 -2.82 -9.33 -13.12
CA GLY A 21 -1.98 -8.50 -13.99
C GLY A 21 -0.96 -9.27 -14.84
N HIS A 22 -0.70 -10.55 -14.56
CA HIS A 22 0.46 -11.27 -15.13
C HIS A 22 0.42 -11.44 -16.66
N GLY A 23 -0.76 -11.56 -17.28
CA GLY A 23 -0.90 -11.71 -18.74
C GLY A 23 -0.59 -10.44 -19.55
N ARG A 24 -0.65 -9.26 -18.90
CA ARG A 24 -0.31 -7.95 -19.51
C ARG A 24 0.99 -7.37 -18.96
N TYR A 25 1.63 -8.09 -18.04
CA TYR A 25 2.79 -7.62 -17.26
C TYR A 25 3.99 -7.35 -18.16
N GLU A 26 4.20 -8.12 -19.23
CA GLU A 26 5.34 -7.92 -20.14
C GLU A 26 5.31 -6.56 -20.87
N GLN A 27 4.11 -6.11 -21.29
CA GLN A 27 3.97 -4.79 -21.94
C GLN A 27 4.09 -3.66 -20.93
N ILE A 28 3.51 -3.84 -19.74
CA ILE A 28 3.58 -2.84 -18.67
C ILE A 28 5.01 -2.76 -18.11
N ARG A 29 5.74 -3.88 -18.05
CA ARG A 29 7.12 -3.96 -17.52
C ARG A 29 8.08 -3.10 -18.34
N ARG A 30 7.98 -3.09 -19.67
CA ARG A 30 8.81 -2.21 -20.52
C ARG A 30 8.50 -0.73 -20.28
N THR A 31 7.22 -0.40 -20.08
CA THR A 31 6.80 0.97 -19.71
C THR A 31 7.23 1.31 -18.29
N TRP A 32 7.23 0.34 -17.38
CA TRP A 32 7.66 0.45 -15.99
C TRP A 32 9.17 0.67 -15.88
N GLU A 33 9.98 -0.06 -16.65
CA GLU A 33 11.42 0.15 -16.72
C GLU A 33 11.76 1.58 -17.14
N ARG A 34 11.03 2.15 -18.11
CA ARG A 34 11.18 3.57 -18.47
C ARG A 34 10.60 4.53 -17.44
N ALA A 35 9.46 4.18 -16.83
CA ALA A 35 8.83 5.02 -15.83
C ALA A 35 9.72 5.16 -14.59
N LYS A 36 10.39 4.08 -14.16
CA LYS A 36 11.32 4.06 -13.02
C LYS A 36 12.43 5.10 -13.10
N ASP A 37 12.84 5.48 -14.32
CA ASP A 37 13.89 6.46 -14.55
C ASP A 37 13.35 7.90 -14.66
N ASP A 38 12.04 8.13 -14.53
CA ASP A 38 11.42 9.46 -14.62
C ASP A 38 11.42 10.17 -13.25
N PRO A 39 11.99 11.38 -13.12
CA PRO A 39 11.95 12.17 -11.88
C PRO A 39 10.53 12.47 -11.38
N ARG A 40 9.50 12.37 -12.23
CA ARG A 40 8.10 12.50 -11.83
C ARG A 40 7.66 11.42 -10.86
N LEU A 41 8.23 10.21 -10.95
CA LEU A 41 7.97 9.15 -9.97
C LEU A 41 8.54 9.48 -8.59
N GLN A 42 9.62 10.26 -8.49
CA GLN A 42 10.15 10.71 -7.19
C GLN A 42 9.18 11.67 -6.50
N SER A 43 8.55 12.57 -7.28
CA SER A 43 7.50 13.45 -6.76
C SER A 43 6.26 12.66 -6.33
N LEU A 44 5.83 11.68 -7.13
CA LEU A 44 4.72 10.80 -6.79
C LEU A 44 5.02 9.92 -5.57
N ALA A 45 6.25 9.44 -5.43
CA ALA A 45 6.70 8.70 -4.26
C ALA A 45 6.65 9.57 -3.00
N GLY A 46 7.06 10.84 -3.08
CA GLY A 46 6.94 11.78 -1.95
C GLY A 46 5.49 12.04 -1.53
N VAL A 47 4.57 12.19 -2.49
CA VAL A 47 3.13 12.33 -2.19
C VAL A 47 2.56 11.04 -1.58
N ALA A 48 2.91 9.88 -2.14
CA ALA A 48 2.49 8.59 -1.61
C ALA A 48 3.02 8.35 -0.20
N GLN A 49 4.27 8.71 0.06
CA GLN A 49 4.89 8.64 1.38
C GLN A 49 4.16 9.55 2.37
N ALA A 50 3.89 10.81 2.01
CA ALA A 50 3.14 11.74 2.87
C ALA A 50 1.74 11.18 3.22
N LYS A 51 1.03 10.59 2.24
CA LYS A 51 -0.27 9.95 2.48
C LYS A 51 -0.17 8.71 3.38
N ALA A 52 0.90 7.93 3.25
CA ALA A 52 1.15 6.78 4.10
C ALA A 52 1.46 7.21 5.55
N ASP A 53 2.26 8.27 5.71
CA ASP A 53 2.57 8.86 7.01
C ASP A 53 1.31 9.44 7.67
N ASP A 54 0.44 10.14 6.92
CA ASP A 54 -0.85 10.65 7.41
C ASP A 54 -1.77 9.50 7.90
N ALA A 55 -1.84 8.41 7.13
CA ALA A 55 -2.64 7.24 7.48
C ALA A 55 -2.08 6.54 8.73
N LEU A 56 -0.75 6.38 8.81
CA LEU A 56 -0.08 5.80 9.97
C LEU A 56 -0.24 6.68 11.21
N SER A 57 -0.13 8.00 11.06
CA SER A 57 -0.34 8.98 12.12
C SER A 57 -1.77 8.90 12.63
N SER A 58 -2.76 8.85 11.74
CA SER A 58 -4.18 8.72 12.10
C SER A 58 -4.48 7.43 12.86
N LEU A 59 -3.89 6.31 12.43
CA LEU A 59 -3.97 5.02 13.13
C LEU A 59 -3.30 5.08 14.51
N ARG A 60 -2.12 5.70 14.60
CA ARG A 60 -1.41 5.90 15.87
C ARG A 60 -2.18 6.82 16.81
N THR A 61 -2.83 7.86 16.32
CA THR A 61 -3.67 8.75 17.15
C THR A 61 -4.89 8.00 17.71
N HIS A 62 -5.52 7.15 16.90
CA HIS A 62 -6.67 6.35 17.34
C HIS A 62 -6.26 5.19 18.26
N MET A 63 -5.09 4.56 18.05
CA MET A 63 -4.59 3.47 18.91
C MET A 63 -3.83 3.96 20.15
N GLY A 64 -3.23 5.15 20.12
CA GLY A 64 -2.49 5.76 21.22
C GLY A 64 -3.36 6.35 22.32
N SER A 65 -4.70 6.23 22.19
CA SER A 65 -5.68 6.67 23.18
C SER A 65 -6.11 5.57 24.16
N GLU A 66 -5.58 4.35 24.06
CA GLU A 66 -5.82 3.27 25.04
C GLU A 66 -4.69 3.21 26.08
N PRO A 67 -4.89 3.72 27.32
CA PRO A 67 -4.02 3.38 28.44
C PRO A 67 -4.20 1.88 28.79
N PRO A 68 -3.12 1.20 29.25
CA PRO A 68 -3.20 -0.21 29.63
C PRO A 68 -4.18 -0.41 30.80
N PRO A 69 -5.10 -1.38 30.76
CA PRO A 69 -5.87 -1.77 31.93
C PRO A 69 -4.92 -2.42 32.95
N ARG A 70 -4.95 -1.91 34.18
CA ARG A 70 -4.24 -2.47 35.34
C ARG A 70 -4.82 -3.81 35.76
#